data_AF-A0A7K1V7Z8-F1
#
_entry.id   AF-A0A7K1V7Z8-F1
#
_cell.length_a   1.000
_cell.length_b   1.000
_cell.length_c   1.000
_cell.angle_alpha   90.00
_cell.angle_beta   90.00
_cell.angle_gamma   90.00
#
_symmetry.space_group_name_H-M   'P 1'
#
loop_
_entity.id
_entity.type
_entity.pdbx_description
1 polymer ?
#
loop_
_entity_poly.entity_id
_entity_poly.type
_entity_poly.pdbx_seq_one_letter_code
_entity_poly.pdbx_strand_id
1 'polypeptide(L)'
;MTELFRAAAPTAISIADLGPLRNLPGTWMGSGFSLVELPARNGDPFHLKLTATRETLTFTAIGAPIPNRGSAQDDIVFRGVHYLQHISDAATNEAVHVETGMWLYVPATTEPAAGPALVRMATVPHGDAFLAQGPEVPDIPGAPTISPLSSVPTGFTFGGGYFPPTGTVLPAGIPDAALQDPTVLLTAVLKEQTVVNTTTLDVRTGDGDIRNIGFVSANADATTLHSTFWLETLQGSDESEALQLQYSQQSILRFPAGPNPDPAKQIDWPHLQVATLLKQ
;
A
#
# COMPACT_ATOMS: atom_id res chain seq x y z
N MET A 1 -35.48 -13.95 -33.04
CA MET A 1 -34.28 -14.67 -32.58
C MET A 1 -34.24 -14.51 -31.08
N THR A 2 -34.52 -15.56 -30.32
CA THR A 2 -34.59 -15.51 -28.86
C THR A 2 -33.18 -15.79 -28.34
N GLU A 3 -32.50 -14.78 -27.79
CA GLU A 3 -31.23 -15.00 -27.11
C GLU A 3 -31.50 -15.83 -25.85
N LEU A 4 -31.05 -17.09 -25.87
CA LEU A 4 -30.97 -17.91 -24.67
C LEU A 4 -29.78 -17.41 -23.84
N PHE A 5 -30.06 -16.57 -22.84
CA PHE A 5 -29.12 -16.32 -21.75
C PHE A 5 -28.86 -17.64 -21.03
N ARG A 6 -27.78 -18.35 -21.40
CA ARG A 6 -27.25 -19.44 -20.59
C ARG A 6 -26.51 -18.82 -19.41
N ALA A 7 -27.19 -18.66 -18.29
CA ALA A 7 -26.53 -18.46 -17.02
C ALA A 7 -25.64 -19.70 -16.75
N ALA A 8 -24.33 -19.49 -16.59
CA ALA A 8 -23.47 -20.52 -16.05
C ALA A 8 -23.94 -20.85 -14.62
N ALA A 9 -23.87 -22.11 -14.22
CA ALA A 9 -24.09 -22.47 -12.82
C ALA A 9 -23.10 -21.67 -11.96
N PRO A 10 -23.52 -21.07 -10.83
CA PRO A 10 -22.59 -20.41 -9.95
C PRO A 10 -21.57 -21.44 -9.48
N THR A 11 -20.33 -21.32 -9.93
CA THR A 11 -19.22 -22.02 -9.30
C THR A 11 -19.13 -21.40 -7.91
N ALA A 12 -19.55 -22.13 -6.88
CA ALA A 12 -19.39 -21.69 -5.52
C ALA A 12 -17.88 -21.65 -5.21
N ILE A 13 -17.24 -20.52 -5.48
CA ILE A 13 -15.86 -20.28 -5.06
C ILE A 13 -15.91 -20.00 -3.58
N SER A 14 -15.29 -20.88 -2.82
CA SER A 14 -15.08 -20.66 -1.40
C SER A 14 -14.15 -19.47 -1.23
N ILE A 15 -14.45 -18.59 -0.27
CA ILE A 15 -13.53 -17.54 0.20
C ILE A 15 -12.17 -18.15 0.58
N ALA A 16 -12.13 -19.42 0.98
CA ALA A 16 -10.89 -20.15 1.26
C ALA A 16 -9.93 -20.23 0.05
N ASP A 17 -10.45 -20.25 -1.18
CA ASP A 17 -9.62 -20.30 -2.39
C ASP A 17 -8.80 -19.01 -2.60
N LEU A 18 -9.16 -17.90 -1.93
CA LEU A 18 -8.38 -16.66 -1.98
C LEU A 18 -7.01 -16.78 -1.29
N GLY A 19 -6.72 -17.89 -0.62
CA GLY A 19 -5.42 -18.14 0.00
C GLY A 19 -5.10 -17.08 1.07
N PRO A 20 -3.95 -16.40 1.00
CA PRO A 20 -3.63 -15.29 1.91
C PRO A 20 -4.61 -14.11 1.84
N LEU A 21 -5.36 -13.95 0.74
CA LEU A 21 -6.30 -12.84 0.54
C LEU A 21 -7.67 -13.08 1.20
N ARG A 22 -7.91 -14.26 1.78
CA ARG A 22 -9.23 -14.72 2.26
C ARG A 22 -9.93 -13.78 3.24
N ASN A 23 -9.17 -13.04 4.04
CA ASN A 23 -9.71 -12.15 5.06
C ASN A 23 -9.96 -10.72 4.57
N LEU A 24 -9.44 -10.34 3.39
CA LEU A 24 -9.59 -8.99 2.82
C LEU A 24 -11.04 -8.59 2.49
N PRO A 25 -11.90 -9.43 1.85
CA PRO A 25 -13.22 -9.01 1.42
C PRO A 25 -14.04 -8.33 2.53
N GLY A 26 -14.62 -7.18 2.21
CA GLY A 26 -15.34 -6.31 3.16
C GLY A 26 -14.85 -4.86 3.12
N THR A 27 -15.38 -4.05 4.04
CA THR A 27 -15.01 -2.63 4.19
C THR A 27 -14.16 -2.46 5.44
N TRP A 28 -13.07 -1.71 5.29
CA TRP A 28 -12.13 -1.39 6.35
C TRP A 28 -12.09 0.12 6.53
N MET A 29 -12.14 0.58 7.78
CA MET A 29 -12.14 2.01 8.08
C MET A 29 -11.18 2.30 9.23
N GLY A 30 -10.51 3.45 9.17
CA GLY A 30 -9.61 3.85 10.23
C GLY A 30 -8.86 5.14 9.92
N SER A 31 -7.67 5.26 10.50
CA SER A 31 -6.85 6.46 10.44
C SER A 31 -5.39 6.15 10.16
N GLY A 32 -4.70 7.13 9.60
CA GLY A 32 -3.31 6.98 9.21
C GLY A 32 -2.57 8.29 9.15
N PHE A 33 -1.43 8.25 8.47
CA PHE A 33 -0.55 9.39 8.26
C PHE A 33 0.13 9.30 6.90
N SER A 34 0.14 10.42 6.19
CA SER A 34 0.80 10.63 4.91
C SER A 34 1.94 11.63 5.07
N LEU A 35 3.09 11.32 4.47
CA LEU A 35 4.25 12.20 4.41
C LEU A 35 4.77 12.22 2.97
N VAL A 36 4.86 13.41 2.38
CA VAL A 36 5.39 13.59 1.02
C VAL A 36 6.07 14.94 0.87
N GLU A 37 7.13 14.96 0.08
CA GLU A 37 7.80 16.20 -0.32
C GLU A 37 7.38 16.56 -1.74
N LEU A 38 6.90 17.80 -1.88
CA LEU A 38 6.33 18.31 -3.12
C LEU A 38 7.15 19.52 -3.61
N PRO A 39 7.26 19.75 -4.91
CA PRO A 39 7.90 20.95 -5.43
C PRO A 39 7.21 22.21 -4.89
N ALA A 40 8.00 23.11 -4.31
CA ALA A 40 7.50 24.39 -3.81
C ALA A 40 7.55 25.47 -4.91
N ARG A 41 6.80 26.56 -4.69
CA ARG A 41 6.91 27.79 -5.46
C ARG A 41 7.38 28.90 -4.51
N ASN A 42 8.09 29.90 -5.03
CA ASN A 42 8.52 31.12 -4.32
C ASN A 42 9.79 31.03 -3.46
N GLY A 43 10.81 30.28 -3.90
CA GLY A 43 12.18 30.40 -3.39
C GLY A 43 12.72 29.15 -2.68
N ASP A 44 11.83 28.32 -2.13
CA ASP A 44 12.18 26.98 -1.65
C ASP A 44 12.02 25.95 -2.78
N PRO A 45 12.90 24.93 -2.87
CA PRO A 45 12.80 23.89 -3.89
C PRO A 45 11.68 22.88 -3.58
N PHE A 46 11.45 22.56 -2.31
CA PHE A 46 10.48 21.56 -1.85
C PHE A 46 9.70 22.05 -0.63
N HIS A 47 8.51 21.48 -0.45
CA HIS A 47 7.64 21.66 0.70
C HIS A 47 7.18 20.29 1.22
N LEU A 48 7.49 20.05 2.49
CA LEU A 48 7.04 18.87 3.21
C LEU A 48 5.55 18.99 3.55
N LYS A 49 4.74 18.11 2.94
CA LYS A 49 3.32 17.97 3.22
C LYS A 49 3.10 16.78 4.16
N LEU A 50 2.52 17.08 5.31
CA LEU A 50 2.18 16.11 6.37
C LEU A 50 0.67 16.10 6.57
N THR A 51 0.05 14.93 6.53
CA THR A 51 -1.42 14.82 6.62
C THR A 51 -1.79 13.65 7.51
N ALA A 52 -2.50 13.92 8.61
CA ALA A 52 -3.24 12.87 9.33
C ALA A 52 -4.45 12.48 8.48
N THR A 53 -4.70 11.19 8.31
CA THR A 53 -5.70 10.68 7.36
C THR A 53 -6.86 9.97 8.03
N ARG A 54 -8.03 10.03 7.37
CA ARG A 54 -9.14 9.10 7.55
C ARG A 54 -9.28 8.28 6.28
N GLU A 55 -9.46 6.97 6.45
CA GLU A 55 -9.36 6.05 5.32
C GLU A 55 -10.51 5.07 5.30
N THR A 56 -10.96 4.76 4.09
CA THR A 56 -11.86 3.66 3.79
C THR A 56 -11.25 2.82 2.68
N LEU A 57 -11.12 1.53 2.92
CA LEU A 57 -10.59 0.57 1.96
C LEU A 57 -11.60 -0.56 1.82
N THR A 58 -12.14 -0.73 0.61
CA THR A 58 -13.16 -1.77 0.34
C THR A 58 -12.56 -2.81 -0.58
N PHE A 59 -12.66 -4.09 -0.19
CA PHE A 59 -12.29 -5.23 -1.02
C PHE A 59 -13.52 -6.03 -1.41
N THR A 60 -13.57 -6.43 -2.66
CA THR A 60 -14.63 -7.31 -3.18
C THR A 60 -13.98 -8.46 -3.94
N ALA A 61 -14.37 -9.69 -3.61
CA ALA A 61 -13.88 -10.86 -4.31
C ALA A 61 -14.26 -10.79 -5.78
N ILE A 62 -13.32 -11.15 -6.66
CA ILE A 62 -13.61 -11.30 -8.10
C ILE A 62 -14.67 -12.38 -8.31
N GLY A 63 -14.76 -13.37 -7.40
CA GLY A 63 -15.87 -14.32 -7.32
C GLY A 63 -15.89 -15.40 -8.41
N ALA A 64 -15.02 -15.29 -9.41
CA ALA A 64 -14.79 -16.25 -10.47
C ALA A 64 -13.31 -16.69 -10.52
N PRO A 65 -12.99 -17.88 -11.06
CA PRO A 65 -11.60 -18.26 -11.28
C PRO A 65 -11.04 -17.39 -12.41
N ILE A 66 -9.75 -17.04 -12.36
CA ILE A 66 -9.11 -16.19 -13.37
C ILE A 66 -8.17 -17.08 -14.21
N PRO A 67 -8.67 -17.73 -15.27
CA PRO A 67 -7.88 -18.69 -16.04
C PRO A 67 -6.81 -17.98 -16.88
N ASN A 68 -5.59 -18.50 -16.84
CA ASN A 68 -4.47 -18.07 -17.67
C ASN A 68 -3.92 -19.27 -18.43
N ARG A 69 -3.83 -19.14 -19.76
CA ARG A 69 -3.39 -20.22 -20.63
C ARG A 69 -1.88 -20.39 -20.58
N GLY A 70 -1.43 -21.61 -20.33
CA GLY A 70 -0.01 -21.94 -20.38
C GLY A 70 0.41 -22.39 -21.77
N SER A 71 1.50 -21.82 -22.30
CA SER A 71 2.17 -22.34 -23.52
C SER A 71 3.44 -23.12 -23.19
N ALA A 72 4.09 -22.78 -22.07
CA ALA A 72 5.32 -23.41 -21.58
C ALA A 72 5.07 -24.28 -20.31
N GLN A 73 3.86 -24.23 -19.75
CA GLN A 73 3.38 -25.03 -18.63
C GLN A 73 1.88 -25.30 -18.82
N ASP A 74 1.27 -26.07 -17.93
CA ASP A 74 -0.19 -26.25 -17.90
C ASP A 74 -0.91 -24.93 -17.56
N ASP A 75 -2.21 -24.86 -17.86
CA ASP A 75 -3.04 -23.73 -17.48
C ASP A 75 -3.04 -23.53 -15.96
N ILE A 76 -2.98 -22.27 -15.56
CA ILE A 76 -3.06 -21.87 -14.15
C ILE A 76 -4.26 -20.97 -13.92
N VAL A 77 -4.69 -20.89 -12.67
CA VAL A 77 -5.88 -20.12 -12.30
C VAL A 77 -5.56 -19.21 -11.13
N PHE A 78 -5.65 -17.90 -11.34
CA PHE A 78 -5.50 -16.95 -10.25
C PHE A 78 -6.78 -16.86 -9.43
N ARG A 79 -6.63 -16.31 -8.24
CA ARG A 79 -7.71 -15.88 -7.34
C ARG A 79 -7.45 -14.44 -6.95
N GLY A 80 -8.47 -13.66 -6.61
CA GLY A 80 -8.22 -12.28 -6.30
C GLY A 80 -9.42 -11.48 -5.80
N VAL A 81 -9.10 -10.29 -5.33
CA VAL A 81 -10.03 -9.26 -4.87
C VAL A 81 -9.73 -7.97 -5.64
N HIS A 82 -10.76 -7.22 -6.02
CA HIS A 82 -10.60 -5.83 -6.42
C HIS A 82 -10.75 -4.94 -5.20
N TYR A 83 -10.13 -3.75 -5.23
CA TYR A 83 -10.25 -2.79 -4.14
C TYR A 83 -10.45 -1.35 -4.61
N LEU A 84 -10.98 -0.56 -3.68
CA LEU A 84 -11.10 0.89 -3.76
C LEU A 84 -10.65 1.50 -2.43
N GLN A 85 -9.63 2.35 -2.48
CA GLN A 85 -9.11 3.09 -1.34
C GLN A 85 -9.49 4.56 -1.46
N HIS A 86 -10.12 5.11 -0.41
CA HIS A 86 -10.41 6.53 -0.26
C HIS A 86 -9.66 7.06 0.96
N ILE A 87 -8.91 8.14 0.78
CA ILE A 87 -8.16 8.81 1.85
C ILE A 87 -8.60 10.28 1.88
N SER A 88 -9.00 10.75 3.06
CA SER A 88 -9.28 12.16 3.33
C SER A 88 -8.39 12.72 4.43
N ASP A 89 -8.23 14.04 4.43
CA ASP A 89 -7.58 14.77 5.50
C ASP A 89 -8.44 14.66 6.77
N ALA A 90 -7.84 14.27 7.89
CA ALA A 90 -8.56 14.02 9.14
C ALA A 90 -9.13 15.29 9.79
N ALA A 91 -8.54 16.46 9.49
CA ALA A 91 -8.96 17.74 10.02
C ALA A 91 -10.01 18.42 9.14
N THR A 92 -9.87 18.37 7.81
CA THR A 92 -10.78 19.07 6.87
C THR A 92 -11.82 18.18 6.22
N ASN A 93 -11.62 16.85 6.22
CA ASN A 93 -12.36 15.86 5.43
C ASN A 93 -12.26 16.04 3.91
N GLU A 94 -11.36 16.88 3.42
CA GLU A 94 -11.09 17.01 1.99
C GLU A 94 -10.46 15.73 1.44
N ALA A 95 -10.81 15.37 0.21
CA ALA A 95 -10.24 14.21 -0.46
C ALA A 95 -8.74 14.44 -0.74
N VAL A 96 -7.90 13.54 -0.24
CA VAL A 96 -6.44 13.57 -0.41
C VAL A 96 -5.99 12.59 -1.49
N HIS A 97 -6.60 11.41 -1.51
CA HIS A 97 -6.23 10.34 -2.43
C HIS A 97 -7.41 9.42 -2.71
N VAL A 98 -7.46 8.87 -3.93
CA VAL A 98 -8.30 7.72 -4.27
C VAL A 98 -7.47 6.78 -5.13
N GLU A 99 -7.57 5.49 -4.91
CA GLU A 99 -6.87 4.47 -5.70
C GLU A 99 -7.80 3.29 -5.92
N THR A 100 -7.74 2.68 -7.10
CA THR A 100 -8.41 1.40 -7.37
C THR A 100 -7.43 0.41 -7.98
N GLY A 101 -7.64 -0.86 -7.68
CA GLY A 101 -6.76 -1.91 -8.13
C GLY A 101 -7.28 -3.30 -7.78
N MET A 102 -6.38 -4.27 -7.83
CA MET A 102 -6.66 -5.64 -7.41
C MET A 102 -5.46 -6.27 -6.74
N TRP A 103 -5.75 -7.24 -5.88
CA TRP A 103 -4.81 -8.21 -5.37
C TRP A 103 -5.09 -9.57 -6.00
N LEU A 104 -4.06 -10.23 -6.49
CA LEU A 104 -4.11 -11.57 -7.06
C LEU A 104 -3.23 -12.51 -6.23
N TYR A 105 -3.74 -13.72 -6.02
CA TYR A 105 -2.99 -14.88 -5.58
C TYR A 105 -2.73 -15.77 -6.79
N VAL A 106 -1.45 -15.91 -7.11
CA VAL A 106 -0.94 -16.69 -8.23
C VAL A 106 -0.40 -18.01 -7.66
N PRO A 107 -0.89 -19.18 -8.12
CA PRO A 107 -0.35 -20.46 -7.66
C PRO A 107 1.10 -20.63 -8.13
N ALA A 108 1.79 -21.63 -7.57
CA ALA A 108 3.13 -22.00 -8.02
C ALA A 108 3.15 -22.28 -9.53
N THR A 109 4.27 -21.95 -10.15
CA THR A 109 4.51 -22.09 -11.59
C THR A 109 5.70 -22.99 -11.83
N THR A 110 5.69 -23.73 -12.94
CA THR A 110 6.82 -24.55 -13.40
C THR A 110 7.64 -23.83 -14.44
N GLU A 111 7.05 -22.91 -15.22
CA GLU A 111 7.75 -22.11 -16.23
C GLU A 111 7.25 -20.65 -16.25
N PRO A 112 8.04 -19.68 -15.75
CA PRO A 112 9.26 -19.89 -14.98
C PRO A 112 8.98 -20.65 -13.67
N ALA A 113 9.94 -21.43 -13.17
CA ALA A 113 9.76 -22.13 -11.90
C ALA A 113 9.76 -21.15 -10.72
N ALA A 114 8.62 -21.02 -10.04
CA ALA A 114 8.45 -20.17 -8.86
C ALA A 114 7.36 -20.70 -7.91
N GLY A 115 7.49 -20.37 -6.62
CA GLY A 115 6.44 -20.63 -5.63
C GLY A 115 5.20 -19.76 -5.86
N PRO A 116 4.14 -19.94 -5.05
CA PRO A 116 2.99 -19.05 -5.09
C PRO A 116 3.38 -17.60 -4.80
N ALA A 117 2.66 -16.67 -5.42
CA ALA A 117 2.97 -15.25 -5.36
C ALA A 117 1.71 -14.41 -5.13
N LEU A 118 1.93 -13.24 -4.54
CA LEU A 118 0.97 -12.16 -4.40
C LEU A 118 1.30 -11.08 -5.43
N VAL A 119 0.27 -10.55 -6.09
CA VAL A 119 0.41 -9.45 -7.04
C VAL A 119 -0.59 -8.37 -6.69
N ARG A 120 -0.14 -7.12 -6.53
CA ARG A 120 -0.97 -5.93 -6.40
C ARG A 120 -0.81 -5.08 -7.65
N MET A 121 -1.92 -4.77 -8.32
CA MET A 121 -1.92 -3.85 -9.46
C MET A 121 -2.90 -2.72 -9.18
N ALA A 122 -2.53 -1.49 -9.52
CA ALA A 122 -3.40 -0.34 -9.28
C ALA A 122 -3.26 0.75 -10.34
N THR A 123 -4.29 1.58 -10.43
CA THR A 123 -4.27 2.86 -11.14
C THR A 123 -4.49 3.98 -10.14
N VAL A 124 -3.62 4.97 -10.20
CA VAL A 124 -3.58 6.13 -9.31
C VAL A 124 -3.97 7.38 -10.13
N PRO A 125 -4.95 8.18 -9.70
CA PRO A 125 -5.46 9.34 -10.43
C PRO A 125 -4.48 10.51 -10.50
N HIS A 126 -3.24 10.32 -10.03
CA HIS A 126 -2.10 11.22 -10.27
C HIS A 126 -1.45 10.98 -11.65
N GLY A 127 -1.87 9.94 -12.37
CA GLY A 127 -1.38 9.61 -13.71
C GLY A 127 -0.46 8.40 -13.74
N ASP A 128 -0.60 7.49 -12.76
CA ASP A 128 0.31 6.36 -12.57
C ASP A 128 -0.48 5.04 -12.59
N ALA A 129 0.17 3.99 -13.07
CA ALA A 129 -0.27 2.61 -12.90
C ALA A 129 0.92 1.75 -12.49
N PHE A 130 0.73 0.82 -11.57
CA PHE A 130 1.81 -0.07 -11.13
C PHE A 130 1.40 -1.53 -11.05
N LEU A 131 2.41 -2.41 -11.10
CA LEU A 131 2.33 -3.81 -10.74
C LEU A 131 3.41 -4.11 -9.70
N ALA A 132 3.01 -4.55 -8.51
CA ALA A 132 3.93 -4.97 -7.45
C ALA A 132 3.71 -6.46 -7.18
N GLN A 133 4.79 -7.18 -6.89
CA GLN A 133 4.73 -8.61 -6.62
C GLN A 133 5.60 -9.00 -5.44
N GLY A 134 5.27 -10.13 -4.82
CA GLY A 134 6.04 -10.71 -3.73
C GLY A 134 5.64 -12.15 -3.46
N PRO A 135 6.49 -12.91 -2.73
CA PRO A 135 6.20 -14.30 -2.42
C PRO A 135 5.06 -14.43 -1.41
N GLU A 136 4.36 -15.56 -1.43
CA GLU A 136 3.58 -15.99 -0.27
C GLU A 136 4.52 -16.28 0.91
N VAL A 137 4.16 -15.81 2.10
CA VAL A 137 4.85 -16.12 3.36
C VAL A 137 3.87 -16.78 4.33
N PRO A 138 4.31 -17.70 5.20
CA PRO A 138 3.44 -18.32 6.20
C PRO A 138 2.84 -17.28 7.16
N ASP A 139 1.61 -17.52 7.59
CA ASP A 139 1.01 -16.81 8.72
C ASP A 139 1.87 -17.02 9.97
N ILE A 140 1.95 -16.00 10.82
CA ILE A 140 2.66 -16.06 12.10
C ILE A 140 1.69 -15.97 13.27
N PRO A 141 1.96 -16.67 14.39
CA PRO A 141 1.24 -16.44 15.63
C PRO A 141 1.63 -15.08 16.20
N GLY A 142 0.64 -14.32 16.67
CA GLY A 142 0.86 -13.03 17.31
C GLY A 142 1.06 -11.84 16.37
N ALA A 143 1.49 -10.71 16.95
CA ALA A 143 1.74 -9.46 16.24
C ALA A 143 2.98 -9.54 15.33
N PRO A 144 3.00 -8.82 14.20
CA PRO A 144 4.16 -8.78 13.32
C PRO A 144 5.28 -7.91 13.88
N THR A 145 6.51 -8.20 13.43
CA THR A 145 7.61 -7.24 13.54
C THR A 145 7.51 -6.25 12.38
N ILE A 146 7.21 -4.99 12.68
CA ILE A 146 7.17 -3.91 11.69
C ILE A 146 8.54 -3.22 11.67
N SER A 147 9.19 -3.24 10.50
CA SER A 147 10.47 -2.55 10.31
C SER A 147 10.28 -1.04 10.17
N PRO A 148 11.20 -0.21 10.70
CA PRO A 148 11.17 1.23 10.52
C PRO A 148 11.10 1.64 9.05
N LEU A 149 10.27 2.65 8.76
CA LEU A 149 10.12 3.23 7.42
C LEU A 149 10.72 4.63 7.41
N SER A 150 11.94 4.77 6.91
CA SER A 150 12.65 6.04 6.92
C SER A 150 11.99 7.07 5.99
N SER A 151 11.63 8.23 6.54
CA SER A 151 11.22 9.41 5.77
C SER A 151 12.40 10.20 5.19
N VAL A 152 13.64 9.85 5.56
CA VAL A 152 14.84 10.58 5.14
C VAL A 152 15.13 10.32 3.65
N PRO A 153 15.34 11.38 2.85
CA PRO A 153 15.65 11.23 1.43
C PRO A 153 17.04 10.60 1.21
N THR A 154 17.22 9.94 0.08
CA THR A 154 18.48 9.25 -0.22
C THR A 154 19.64 10.24 -0.27
N GLY A 155 20.70 9.99 0.52
CA GLY A 155 21.89 10.84 0.59
C GLY A 155 21.80 11.98 1.61
N PHE A 156 20.74 12.05 2.41
CA PHE A 156 20.57 13.04 3.48
C PHE A 156 20.59 12.39 4.87
N THR A 157 20.73 13.23 5.89
CA THR A 157 20.71 12.82 7.30
C THR A 157 19.56 13.54 8.01
N PHE A 158 18.76 12.80 8.78
CA PHE A 158 17.73 13.39 9.64
C PHE A 158 18.34 14.39 10.63
N GLY A 159 17.77 15.60 10.71
CA GLY A 159 18.31 16.69 11.52
C GLY A 159 19.59 17.33 10.97
N GLY A 160 20.07 16.92 9.79
CA GLY A 160 21.26 17.44 9.13
C GLY A 160 21.10 18.84 8.51
N GLY A 161 20.04 19.57 8.85
CA GLY A 161 19.73 20.91 8.37
C GLY A 161 18.80 20.97 7.14
N TYR A 162 18.61 19.86 6.43
CA TYR A 162 17.72 19.80 5.27
C TYR A 162 16.38 19.13 5.58
N PHE A 163 16.41 17.95 6.20
CA PHE A 163 15.21 17.20 6.55
C PHE A 163 15.19 16.86 8.05
N PRO A 164 14.09 17.12 8.78
CA PRO A 164 12.92 17.86 8.31
C PRO A 164 13.23 19.36 8.14
N PRO A 165 12.48 20.10 7.32
CA PRO A 165 12.61 21.56 7.24
C PRO A 165 12.44 22.23 8.61
N THR A 166 13.18 23.32 8.84
CA THR A 166 13.08 24.09 10.10
C THR A 166 11.67 24.62 10.29
N GLY A 167 11.11 24.44 11.50
CA GLY A 167 9.74 24.89 11.81
C GLY A 167 8.65 23.95 11.31
N THR A 168 8.99 22.72 10.92
CA THR A 168 8.00 21.67 10.62
C THR A 168 7.04 21.50 11.80
N VAL A 169 5.74 21.55 11.52
CA VAL A 169 4.67 21.32 12.49
C VAL A 169 3.89 20.08 12.06
N LEU A 170 3.76 19.11 12.97
CA LEU A 170 2.99 17.90 12.71
C LEU A 170 1.48 18.16 12.87
N PRO A 171 0.64 17.41 12.12
CA PRO A 171 -0.80 17.38 12.38
C PRO A 171 -1.10 16.95 13.82
N ALA A 172 -2.21 17.45 14.37
CA ALA A 172 -2.62 17.11 15.74
C ALA A 172 -2.74 15.59 15.93
N GLY A 173 -2.18 15.08 17.03
CA GLY A 173 -2.20 13.66 17.38
C GLY A 173 -1.09 12.80 16.73
N ILE A 174 -0.31 13.36 15.80
CA ILE A 174 0.85 12.67 15.23
C ILE A 174 2.08 12.92 16.12
N PRO A 175 2.78 11.89 16.62
CA PRO A 175 3.95 12.06 17.48
C PRO A 175 5.19 12.48 16.68
N ASP A 176 6.10 13.24 17.30
CA ASP A 176 7.35 13.72 16.67
C ASP A 176 8.18 12.61 16.01
N ALA A 177 8.20 11.42 16.62
CA ALA A 177 8.92 10.27 16.07
C ALA A 177 8.39 9.82 14.68
N ALA A 178 7.12 10.07 14.38
CA ALA A 178 6.52 9.73 13.08
C ALA A 178 7.11 10.56 11.92
N LEU A 179 7.76 11.68 12.23
CA LEU A 179 8.44 12.50 11.23
C LEU A 179 9.69 11.82 10.69
N GLN A 180 10.36 10.97 11.47
CA GLN A 180 11.50 10.16 11.03
C GLN A 180 11.07 8.77 10.55
N ASP A 181 10.10 8.19 11.25
CA ASP A 181 9.60 6.84 11.00
C ASP A 181 8.08 6.76 11.27
N PRO A 182 7.23 6.86 10.23
CA PRO A 182 5.79 6.77 10.39
C PRO A 182 5.30 5.46 11.02
N THR A 183 6.07 4.36 10.97
CA THR A 183 5.64 3.06 11.50
C THR A 183 5.54 3.03 13.02
N VAL A 184 6.05 4.07 13.72
CA VAL A 184 5.80 4.25 15.15
C VAL A 184 4.30 4.32 15.47
N LEU A 185 3.47 4.81 14.54
CA LEU A 185 2.02 4.82 14.69
C LEU A 185 1.43 3.40 14.69
N LEU A 186 1.95 2.53 13.82
CA LEU A 186 1.48 1.14 13.72
C LEU A 186 1.91 0.33 14.95
N THR A 187 3.19 0.43 15.32
CA THR A 187 3.74 -0.29 16.49
C THR A 187 3.18 0.22 17.82
N ALA A 188 2.70 1.47 17.90
CA ALA A 188 1.98 1.96 19.07
C ALA A 188 0.65 1.22 19.27
N VAL A 189 -0.15 1.05 18.20
CA VAL A 189 -1.42 0.31 18.26
C VAL A 189 -1.20 -1.13 18.71
N LEU A 190 -0.18 -1.81 18.18
CA LEU A 190 0.11 -3.20 18.54
C LEU A 190 0.42 -3.40 20.03
N LYS A 191 0.91 -2.38 20.74
CA LYS A 191 1.18 -2.45 22.18
C LYS A 191 -0.09 -2.41 23.02
N GLU A 192 -1.20 -1.94 22.46
CA GLU A 192 -2.47 -1.76 23.15
C GLU A 192 -3.46 -2.90 22.88
N GLN A 193 -3.06 -3.89 22.07
CA GLN A 193 -3.94 -4.94 21.57
C GLN A 193 -3.32 -6.33 21.77
N THR A 194 -4.18 -7.34 21.84
CA THR A 194 -3.74 -8.74 21.78
C THR A 194 -3.95 -9.25 20.37
N VAL A 195 -2.89 -9.32 19.57
CA VAL A 195 -2.91 -9.97 18.26
C VAL A 195 -2.63 -11.46 18.46
N VAL A 196 -3.46 -12.33 17.89
CA VAL A 196 -3.30 -13.80 17.99
C VAL A 196 -2.77 -14.43 16.71
N ASN A 197 -2.99 -13.80 15.55
CA ASN A 197 -2.49 -14.28 14.27
C ASN A 197 -2.28 -13.11 13.29
N THR A 198 -1.25 -13.19 12.46
CA THR A 198 -1.00 -12.20 11.40
C THR A 198 -0.73 -12.88 10.06
N THR A 199 -1.48 -12.48 9.03
CA THR A 199 -1.19 -12.75 7.61
C THR A 199 -0.50 -11.54 7.01
N THR A 200 0.64 -11.74 6.34
CA THR A 200 1.42 -10.64 5.72
C THR A 200 1.33 -10.70 4.20
N LEU A 201 0.98 -9.58 3.57
CA LEU A 201 1.04 -9.39 2.12
C LEU A 201 2.12 -8.36 1.81
N ASP A 202 3.30 -8.80 1.40
CA ASP A 202 4.46 -7.95 1.08
C ASP A 202 4.72 -7.95 -0.42
N VAL A 203 4.62 -6.80 -1.07
CA VAL A 203 4.82 -6.66 -2.52
C VAL A 203 5.67 -5.45 -2.86
N ARG A 204 6.47 -5.59 -3.91
CA ARG A 204 7.31 -4.50 -4.43
C ARG A 204 7.31 -4.48 -5.95
N THR A 205 7.49 -3.30 -6.53
CA THR A 205 7.73 -3.13 -7.96
C THR A 205 9.17 -3.47 -8.31
N GLY A 206 9.40 -4.11 -9.44
CA GLY A 206 10.68 -4.18 -10.12
C GLY A 206 10.89 -3.00 -11.09
N ASP A 207 11.98 -3.09 -11.86
CA ASP A 207 12.32 -2.08 -12.86
C ASP A 207 11.28 -2.05 -14.00
N GLY A 208 10.64 -0.89 -14.21
CA GLY A 208 9.68 -0.69 -15.29
C GLY A 208 8.25 -1.14 -14.98
N ASP A 209 7.99 -1.58 -13.75
CA ASP A 209 6.68 -2.01 -13.27
C ASP A 209 5.72 -0.85 -12.94
N ILE A 210 6.22 0.39 -12.95
CA ILE A 210 5.42 1.61 -12.85
C ILE A 210 5.35 2.31 -14.20
N ARG A 211 4.15 2.72 -14.61
CA ARG A 211 3.89 3.50 -15.81
C ARG A 211 3.27 4.84 -15.43
N ASN A 212 4.02 5.90 -15.74
CA ASN A 212 3.67 7.28 -15.48
C ASN A 212 3.24 7.95 -16.80
N ILE A 213 2.26 8.84 -16.75
CA ILE A 213 1.99 9.75 -17.89
C ILE A 213 3.16 10.71 -18.09
N GLY A 214 3.29 11.26 -19.31
CA GLY A 214 4.43 12.09 -19.68
C GLY A 214 4.68 13.31 -18.77
N PHE A 215 3.63 13.91 -18.21
CA PHE A 215 3.80 14.99 -17.23
C PHE A 215 4.47 14.50 -15.95
N VAL A 216 4.02 13.36 -15.40
CA VAL A 216 4.58 12.81 -14.16
C VAL A 216 6.03 12.38 -14.37
N SER A 217 6.34 11.67 -15.45
CA SER A 217 7.73 11.29 -15.78
C SER A 217 8.69 12.48 -15.86
N ALA A 218 8.21 13.66 -16.26
CA ALA A 218 9.04 14.84 -16.39
C ALA A 218 9.18 15.64 -15.07
N ASN A 219 8.26 15.48 -14.11
CA ASN A 219 8.15 16.40 -12.98
C ASN A 219 8.23 15.72 -11.60
N ALA A 220 7.74 14.49 -11.46
CA ALA A 220 7.66 13.77 -10.19
C ALA A 220 7.56 12.25 -10.47
N ASP A 221 8.56 11.71 -11.14
CA ASP A 221 8.54 10.35 -11.69
C ASP A 221 8.44 9.32 -10.55
N ALA A 222 7.32 8.59 -10.47
CA ALA A 222 7.17 7.49 -9.51
C ALA A 222 8.00 6.30 -10.00
N THR A 223 9.04 5.95 -9.25
CA THR A 223 10.07 5.00 -9.72
C THR A 223 9.99 3.64 -9.05
N THR A 224 9.59 3.59 -7.77
CA THR A 224 9.41 2.35 -7.03
C THR A 224 8.23 2.44 -6.07
N LEU A 225 7.69 1.28 -5.71
CA LEU A 225 6.72 1.09 -4.65
C LEU A 225 7.04 -0.19 -3.88
N HIS A 226 7.01 -0.08 -2.55
CA HIS A 226 6.98 -1.20 -1.62
C HIS A 226 5.77 -1.04 -0.72
N SER A 227 4.94 -2.06 -0.63
CA SER A 227 3.75 -2.06 0.23
C SER A 227 3.66 -3.36 1.00
N THR A 228 3.39 -3.22 2.30
CA THR A 228 3.17 -4.35 3.20
C THR A 228 1.83 -4.17 3.90
N PHE A 229 1.00 -5.20 3.84
CA PHE A 229 -0.28 -5.30 4.57
C PHE A 229 -0.15 -6.38 5.64
N TRP A 230 -0.51 -6.05 6.87
CA TRP A 230 -0.62 -6.98 7.99
C TRP A 230 -2.10 -7.14 8.36
N LEU A 231 -2.66 -8.29 8.02
CA LEU A 231 -4.02 -8.66 8.42
C LEU A 231 -3.94 -9.41 9.75
N GLU A 232 -4.45 -8.77 10.79
CA GLU A 232 -4.29 -9.16 12.17
C GLU A 232 -5.62 -9.62 12.74
N THR A 233 -5.61 -10.79 13.37
CA THR A 233 -6.73 -11.25 14.20
C THR A 233 -6.49 -10.76 15.62
N LEU A 234 -7.37 -9.89 16.09
CA LEU A 234 -7.35 -9.34 17.44
C LEU A 234 -8.23 -10.18 18.35
N GLN A 235 -7.77 -10.39 19.59
CA GLN A 235 -8.54 -11.00 20.66
C GLN A 235 -8.95 -9.92 21.67
N GLY A 236 -10.27 -9.70 21.78
CA GLY A 236 -10.88 -8.84 22.79
C GLY A 236 -10.81 -9.44 24.20
N SER A 237 -10.99 -8.59 25.21
CA SER A 237 -11.03 -9.03 26.62
C SER A 237 -12.25 -9.88 26.98
N ASP A 238 -13.29 -9.84 26.13
CA ASP A 238 -14.52 -10.63 26.20
C ASP A 238 -14.48 -11.87 25.30
N GLU A 239 -13.29 -12.29 24.86
CA GLU A 239 -13.06 -13.38 23.92
C GLU A 239 -13.66 -13.14 22.51
N SER A 240 -14.12 -11.93 22.18
CA SER A 240 -14.51 -11.58 20.82
C SER A 240 -13.29 -11.50 19.89
N GLU A 241 -13.49 -11.86 18.62
CA GLU A 241 -12.48 -11.67 17.57
C GLU A 241 -12.84 -10.47 16.70
N ALA A 242 -11.83 -9.68 16.36
CA ALA A 242 -11.93 -8.60 15.39
C ALA A 242 -10.79 -8.69 14.38
N LEU A 243 -11.00 -8.14 13.18
CA LEU A 243 -9.95 -8.04 12.17
C LEU A 243 -9.45 -6.60 12.07
N GLN A 244 -8.13 -6.47 12.14
CA GLN A 244 -7.39 -5.24 11.88
C GLN A 244 -6.54 -5.41 10.63
N LEU A 245 -6.41 -4.34 9.87
CA LEU A 245 -5.49 -4.21 8.76
C LEU A 245 -4.57 -3.02 9.06
N GLN A 246 -3.32 -3.31 9.35
CA GLN A 246 -2.26 -2.30 9.30
C GLN A 246 -1.57 -2.36 7.94
N TYR A 247 -1.19 -1.22 7.39
CA TYR A 247 -0.34 -1.22 6.21
C TYR A 247 0.71 -0.12 6.26
N SER A 248 1.81 -0.39 5.56
CA SER A 248 2.78 0.62 5.14
C SER A 248 2.92 0.61 3.62
N GLN A 249 3.15 1.78 3.06
CA GLN A 249 3.44 1.97 1.65
C GLN A 249 4.49 3.06 1.52
N GLN A 250 5.56 2.74 0.80
CA GLN A 250 6.59 3.68 0.39
C GLN A 250 6.67 3.67 -1.12
N SER A 251 6.48 4.84 -1.72
CA SER A 251 6.83 5.08 -3.11
C SER A 251 8.01 6.05 -3.18
N ILE A 252 8.82 5.96 -4.23
CA ILE A 252 9.88 6.95 -4.50
C ILE A 252 9.43 7.85 -5.64
N LEU A 253 9.39 9.15 -5.35
CA LEU A 253 9.17 10.20 -6.34
C LEU A 253 10.52 10.83 -6.71
N ARG A 254 10.88 10.74 -7.99
CA ARG A 254 12.09 11.32 -8.55
C ARG A 254 11.79 12.67 -9.19
N PHE A 255 12.48 13.69 -8.74
CA PHE A 255 12.34 15.04 -9.27
C PHE A 255 13.56 15.41 -10.12
N PRO A 256 13.37 16.17 -11.21
CA PRO A 256 14.44 16.52 -12.14
C PRO A 256 15.52 17.44 -11.55
N ALA A 257 15.18 18.18 -10.48
CA ALA A 257 16.08 19.09 -9.79
C ALA A 257 15.96 18.90 -8.28
N GLY A 258 17.10 18.66 -7.63
CA GLY A 258 17.22 18.66 -6.17
C GLY A 258 17.28 20.07 -5.57
N PRO A 259 17.26 20.17 -4.23
CA PRO A 259 17.58 21.43 -3.54
C PRO A 259 19.01 21.87 -3.86
N ASN A 260 19.24 23.20 -3.78
CA ASN A 260 20.56 23.83 -3.92
C ASN A 260 21.69 23.00 -3.27
N PRO A 261 22.90 22.92 -3.90
CA PRO A 261 23.41 23.88 -4.89
C PRO A 261 23.38 23.41 -6.35
N ASP A 262 22.88 22.22 -6.67
CA ASP A 262 22.93 21.69 -8.04
C ASP A 262 21.55 21.27 -8.58
N PRO A 263 20.80 22.20 -9.19
CA PRO A 263 19.51 21.89 -9.83
C PRO A 263 19.63 20.94 -11.03
N ALA A 264 20.84 20.53 -11.45
CA ALA A 264 21.04 19.50 -12.47
C ALA A 264 21.05 18.07 -11.90
N LYS A 265 21.07 17.89 -10.57
CA LYS A 265 21.05 16.57 -9.94
C LYS A 265 19.63 16.17 -9.55
N GLN A 266 19.19 15.02 -10.04
CA GLN A 266 17.93 14.40 -9.63
C GLN A 266 17.94 14.06 -8.14
N ILE A 267 16.77 14.10 -7.51
CA ILE A 267 16.56 13.71 -6.13
C ILE A 267 15.40 12.74 -6.01
N ASP A 268 15.59 11.72 -5.17
CA ASP A 268 14.61 10.68 -4.88
C ASP A 268 14.05 10.90 -3.47
N TRP A 269 12.73 11.12 -3.40
CA TRP A 269 12.00 11.38 -2.17
C TRP A 269 11.08 10.22 -1.81
N PRO A 270 11.09 9.78 -0.55
CA PRO A 270 10.07 8.87 -0.06
C PRO A 270 8.73 9.60 0.05
N HIS A 271 7.70 8.99 -0.52
CA HIS A 271 6.29 9.29 -0.27
C HIS A 271 5.71 8.12 0.52
N LEU A 272 5.39 8.39 1.79
CA LEU A 272 5.04 7.39 2.78
C LEU A 272 3.58 7.50 3.17
N GLN A 273 2.92 6.35 3.27
CA GLN A 273 1.58 6.21 3.82
C GLN A 273 1.57 5.05 4.80
N VAL A 274 1.02 5.28 6.00
CA VAL A 274 0.76 4.23 6.99
C VAL A 274 -0.65 4.39 7.54
N ALA A 275 -1.35 3.29 7.79
CA ALA A 275 -2.65 3.35 8.46
C ALA A 275 -2.95 2.09 9.26
N THR A 276 -3.87 2.24 10.22
CA THR A 276 -4.52 1.13 10.93
C THR A 276 -6.02 1.22 10.67
N LEU A 277 -6.60 0.14 10.13
CA LEU A 277 -8.02 0.05 9.77
C LEU A 277 -8.66 -1.14 10.48
N LEU A 278 -9.91 -0.99 10.90
CA LEU A 278 -10.73 -2.07 11.43
C LEU A 278 -11.78 -2.49 10.41
N LYS A 279 -12.01 -3.81 10.32
CA LYS A 279 -13.09 -4.35 9.52
C LYS A 279 -14.45 -3.95 10.11
N GLN A 280 -15.36 -3.50 9.25
CA GLN A 280 -16.73 -3.07 9.62
C GLN A 280 -17.75 -4.19 9.48
#